data_AF-A0A937WKJ9-F1
#
_entry.id   AF-A0A937WKJ9-F1
#
_cell.length_a   1.000
_cell.length_b   1.000
_cell.length_c   1.000
_cell.angle_alpha   90.00
_cell.angle_beta   90.00
_cell.angle_gamma   90.00
#
_symmetry.space_group_name_H-M   'P 1'
#
loop_
_entity.id
_entity.type
_entity.pdbx_description
1 polymer ?
#
loop_
_entity_poly.entity_id
_entity_poly.type
_entity_poly.pdbx_seq_one_letter_code
_entity_poly.pdbx_strand_id
1 'polypeptide(L)'
;MKRIIPDILILIAFVAPVMAGTALEEVNTKFTYKNKPIHPFLIGEFIGWMSDQRPIVTVVDVSAAFDTNEYPNSQVKRQYGQWWAVREERCFCGDLTEYDDFGYKWLGKMADNVHVVEIGNGGGGSGYFMYLVFVKFSEGQTMWEGKKQEQLLMSLIGIYSLGDRYNGKIKVYQDKVIIYPSKYQFGGGSIDKKIELKFPEIVSRGEGE
;
A
#
# COMPACT_ATOMS: atom_id res chain seq x y z
N MET A 1 -54.19 -37.27 -42.45
CA MET A 1 -53.31 -36.08 -42.48
C MET A 1 -52.57 -35.99 -41.16
N LYS A 2 -51.26 -36.29 -41.12
CA LYS A 2 -50.42 -36.20 -39.91
C LYS A 2 -49.85 -34.77 -39.82
N ARG A 3 -50.13 -34.06 -38.73
CA ARG A 3 -49.51 -32.77 -38.38
C ARG A 3 -48.22 -33.06 -37.61
N ILE A 4 -47.10 -32.56 -38.13
CA ILE A 4 -45.78 -32.59 -37.46
C ILE A 4 -45.63 -31.24 -36.77
N ILE A 5 -45.45 -31.24 -35.45
CA ILE A 5 -45.06 -30.06 -34.67
C ILE A 5 -43.53 -30.10 -34.57
N PRO A 6 -42.78 -29.04 -34.91
CA PRO A 6 -41.35 -29.03 -34.67
C PRO A 6 -41.07 -28.61 -33.23
N ASP A 7 -40.29 -29.41 -32.52
CA ASP A 7 -39.76 -29.07 -31.21
C ASP A 7 -38.76 -27.91 -31.36
N ILE A 8 -39.09 -26.76 -30.76
CA ILE A 8 -38.21 -25.61 -30.62
C ILE A 8 -37.31 -25.88 -29.41
N LEU A 9 -36.05 -26.17 -29.68
CA LEU A 9 -35.01 -26.28 -28.65
C LEU A 9 -34.54 -24.86 -28.27
N ILE A 10 -34.94 -24.38 -27.09
CA ILE A 10 -34.43 -23.13 -26.52
C ILE A 10 -33.04 -23.41 -25.92
N LEU A 11 -32.01 -22.85 -26.54
CA LEU A 11 -30.64 -22.89 -26.02
C LEU A 11 -30.49 -21.79 -24.94
N ILE A 12 -30.52 -22.17 -23.67
CA ILE A 12 -30.19 -21.25 -22.57
C ILE A 12 -28.67 -21.18 -22.47
N ALA A 13 -28.08 -20.06 -22.90
CA ALA A 13 -26.67 -19.79 -22.70
C ALA A 13 -26.43 -19.47 -21.20
N PHE A 14 -25.79 -20.40 -20.50
CA PHE A 14 -25.20 -20.13 -19.18
C PHE A 14 -24.03 -19.16 -19.37
N VAL A 15 -24.22 -17.88 -19.04
CA VAL A 15 -23.11 -16.96 -18.82
C VAL A 15 -22.49 -17.33 -17.48
N ALA A 16 -21.39 -18.08 -17.52
CA ALA A 16 -20.60 -18.33 -16.32
C ALA A 16 -20.10 -16.99 -15.75
N PRO A 17 -20.21 -16.74 -14.44
CA PRO A 17 -19.60 -15.56 -13.84
C PRO A 17 -18.09 -15.60 -14.12
N VAL A 18 -17.55 -14.49 -14.61
CA VAL A 18 -16.10 -14.29 -14.74
C VAL A 18 -15.51 -14.46 -13.34
N MET A 19 -14.61 -15.43 -13.19
CA MET A 19 -13.94 -15.76 -11.95
C MET A 19 -13.26 -14.51 -11.38
N ALA A 20 -13.69 -14.05 -10.20
CA ALA A 20 -12.87 -13.16 -9.40
C ALA A 20 -11.66 -13.97 -8.93
N GLY A 21 -10.45 -13.51 -9.26
CA GLY A 21 -9.20 -14.09 -8.76
C GLY A 21 -9.15 -14.11 -7.23
N THR A 22 -8.22 -14.87 -6.64
CA THR A 22 -8.05 -14.87 -5.18
C THR A 22 -7.67 -13.47 -4.68
N ALA A 23 -7.83 -13.21 -3.38
CA ALA A 23 -7.39 -11.94 -2.78
C ALA A 23 -5.91 -11.65 -3.05
N LEU A 24 -5.07 -12.70 -3.06
CA LEU A 24 -3.67 -12.60 -3.41
C LEU A 24 -3.45 -12.21 -4.89
N GLU A 25 -4.26 -12.74 -5.81
CA GLU A 25 -4.20 -12.36 -7.23
C GLU A 25 -4.60 -10.89 -7.43
N GLU A 26 -5.67 -10.45 -6.76
CA GLU A 26 -6.15 -9.07 -6.82
C GLU A 26 -5.05 -8.10 -6.36
N VAL A 27 -4.48 -8.32 -5.18
CA VAL A 27 -3.48 -7.41 -4.63
C VAL A 27 -2.19 -7.40 -5.44
N ASN A 28 -1.78 -8.55 -5.98
CA ASN A 28 -0.61 -8.66 -6.86
C ASN A 28 -0.78 -7.98 -8.22
N THR A 29 -2.03 -7.69 -8.61
CA THR A 29 -2.37 -7.09 -9.91
C THR A 29 -2.73 -5.62 -9.79
N LYS A 30 -3.49 -5.25 -8.76
CA LYS A 30 -4.11 -3.92 -8.63
C LYS A 30 -3.71 -3.18 -7.36
N PHE A 31 -3.04 -3.85 -6.43
CA PHE A 31 -2.77 -3.33 -5.08
C PHE A 31 -4.06 -2.88 -4.38
N THR A 32 -5.11 -3.68 -4.53
CA THR A 32 -6.42 -3.50 -3.90
C THR A 32 -6.81 -4.78 -3.17
N TYR A 33 -7.73 -4.65 -2.23
CA TYR A 33 -8.37 -5.79 -1.58
C TYR A 33 -9.89 -5.59 -1.62
N LYS A 34 -10.62 -6.59 -2.13
CA LYS A 34 -12.08 -6.51 -2.36
C LYS A 34 -12.47 -5.30 -3.21
N ASN A 35 -11.66 -4.99 -4.21
CA ASN A 35 -11.78 -3.85 -5.13
C ASN A 35 -11.77 -2.46 -4.47
N LYS A 36 -11.29 -2.37 -3.22
CA LYS A 36 -11.05 -1.09 -2.54
C LYS A 36 -9.55 -0.89 -2.31
N PRO A 37 -9.07 0.37 -2.21
CA PRO A 37 -7.69 0.62 -1.81
C PRO A 37 -7.41 0.01 -0.42
N ILE A 38 -6.20 -0.51 -0.24
CA ILE A 38 -5.68 -0.84 1.10
C ILE A 38 -5.65 0.46 1.91
N HIS A 39 -6.00 0.40 3.19
CA HIS A 39 -6.06 1.59 4.04
C HIS A 39 -4.65 2.21 4.21
N PRO A 40 -4.46 3.53 3.97
CA PRO A 40 -3.15 4.17 4.08
C PRO A 40 -2.47 3.96 5.45
N PHE A 41 -3.18 4.13 6.56
CA PHE A 41 -2.60 3.93 7.90
C PHE A 41 -2.10 2.49 8.15
N LEU A 42 -2.71 1.47 7.53
CA LEU A 42 -2.21 0.10 7.65
C LEU A 42 -0.81 -0.08 7.03
N ILE A 43 -0.49 0.69 5.99
CA ILE A 43 0.87 0.75 5.42
C ILE A 43 1.79 1.58 6.34
N GLY A 44 1.22 2.61 6.99
CA GLY A 44 1.90 3.48 7.95
C GLY A 44 2.45 2.76 9.18
N GLU A 45 1.82 1.65 9.60
CA GLU A 45 2.30 0.79 10.68
C GLU A 45 3.78 0.36 10.53
N PHE A 46 4.27 0.26 9.29
CA PHE A 46 5.67 -0.11 9.02
C PHE A 46 6.69 0.99 9.31
N ILE A 47 6.29 2.27 9.35
CA ILE A 47 7.22 3.40 9.42
C ILE A 47 7.76 3.62 10.84
N GLY A 48 7.05 3.15 11.86
CA GLY A 48 7.46 3.29 13.26
C GLY A 48 7.69 4.74 13.68
N TRP A 49 8.34 4.92 14.82
CA TRP A 49 8.75 6.25 15.27
C TRP A 49 10.13 6.58 14.70
N MET A 50 10.43 7.86 14.49
CA MET A 50 11.76 8.27 13.98
C MET A 50 12.90 7.91 14.95
N SER A 51 12.60 7.66 16.22
CA SER A 51 13.54 7.19 17.23
C SER A 51 13.84 5.69 17.14
N ASP A 52 13.03 4.93 16.41
CA ASP A 52 13.20 3.49 16.28
C ASP A 52 14.32 3.20 15.28
N GLN A 53 15.21 2.27 15.65
CA GLN A 53 16.32 1.88 14.77
C GLN A 53 15.90 0.89 13.68
N ARG A 54 14.76 0.21 13.88
CA ARG A 54 14.24 -0.85 13.00
C ARG A 54 12.71 -0.88 13.07
N PRO A 55 12.03 -1.32 12.00
CA PRO A 55 10.58 -1.53 12.03
C PRO A 55 10.19 -2.54 13.11
N ILE A 56 9.24 -2.17 13.95
CA ILE A 56 8.66 -3.07 14.96
C ILE A 56 7.59 -3.95 14.30
N VAL A 57 6.68 -3.32 13.56
CA VAL A 57 5.70 -4.02 12.74
C VAL A 57 6.36 -4.41 11.42
N THR A 58 6.34 -5.69 11.09
CA THR A 58 6.91 -6.24 9.85
C THR A 58 5.90 -7.03 9.02
N VAL A 59 4.75 -7.38 9.60
CA VAL A 59 3.64 -8.03 8.91
C VAL A 59 2.33 -7.51 9.48
N VAL A 60 1.36 -7.24 8.61
CA VAL A 60 -0.01 -6.88 8.99
C VAL A 60 -1.01 -7.74 8.20
N ASP A 61 -2.17 -7.98 8.80
CA ASP A 61 -3.26 -8.71 8.17
C ASP A 61 -4.25 -7.73 7.51
N VAL A 62 -4.15 -7.63 6.17
CA VAL A 62 -5.02 -6.78 5.36
C VAL A 62 -6.46 -7.26 5.40
N SER A 63 -6.66 -8.58 5.50
CA SER A 63 -7.99 -9.15 5.50
C SER A 63 -8.74 -8.88 6.80
N ALA A 64 -8.04 -8.91 7.94
CA ALA A 64 -8.60 -8.59 9.24
C ALA A 64 -8.81 -7.08 9.44
N ALA A 65 -7.94 -6.24 8.88
CA ALA A 65 -8.05 -4.78 8.97
C ALA A 65 -9.15 -4.19 8.05
N PHE A 66 -9.61 -4.93 7.04
CA PHE A 66 -10.49 -4.38 6.02
C PHE A 66 -11.84 -3.89 6.55
N ASP A 67 -12.08 -2.58 6.39
CA ASP A 67 -13.35 -1.91 6.69
C ASP A 67 -13.80 -2.09 8.15
N THR A 68 -12.83 -2.17 9.06
CA THR A 68 -13.08 -2.18 10.51
C THR A 68 -13.26 -0.77 11.06
N ASN A 69 -13.62 -0.65 12.33
CA ASN A 69 -13.67 0.65 13.01
C ASN A 69 -12.29 1.32 13.11
N GLU A 70 -11.20 0.55 13.11
CA GLU A 70 -9.83 1.06 13.16
C GLU A 70 -9.35 1.51 11.78
N TYR A 71 -9.80 0.86 10.69
CA TYR A 71 -9.41 1.19 9.31
C TYR A 71 -10.64 1.30 8.38
N PRO A 72 -11.55 2.26 8.63
CA PRO A 72 -12.77 2.38 7.84
C PRO A 72 -12.46 2.88 6.42
N ASN A 73 -12.81 2.10 5.40
CA ASN A 73 -12.51 2.47 4.02
C ASN A 73 -13.27 3.73 3.55
N SER A 74 -14.31 4.16 4.28
CA SER A 74 -15.07 5.39 4.01
C SER A 74 -14.25 6.67 4.20
N GLN A 75 -13.16 6.62 4.98
CA GLN A 75 -12.25 7.75 5.17
C GLN A 75 -11.19 7.86 4.06
N VAL A 76 -10.94 6.76 3.33
CA VAL A 76 -9.93 6.71 2.27
C VAL A 76 -10.41 7.47 1.05
N LYS A 77 -9.73 8.56 0.72
CA LYS A 77 -10.06 9.41 -0.43
C LYS A 77 -8.94 9.38 -1.44
N ARG A 78 -9.32 9.45 -2.72
CA ARG A 78 -8.35 9.72 -3.77
C ARG A 78 -7.97 11.19 -3.75
N GLN A 79 -6.69 11.48 -3.61
CA GLN A 79 -6.14 12.83 -3.68
C GLN A 79 -5.22 12.95 -4.90
N TYR A 80 -5.06 14.18 -5.40
CA TYR A 80 -4.15 14.62 -6.47
C TYR A 80 -3.48 13.48 -7.27
N GLY A 81 -4.07 13.10 -8.41
CA GLY A 81 -3.51 12.07 -9.29
C GLY A 81 -3.78 10.64 -8.83
N GLN A 82 -2.75 9.92 -8.39
CA GLN A 82 -2.80 8.49 -8.04
C GLN A 82 -2.68 8.21 -6.53
N TRP A 83 -2.80 9.24 -5.69
CA TRP A 83 -2.65 9.08 -4.25
C TRP A 83 -3.97 8.64 -3.59
N TRP A 84 -3.88 7.66 -2.70
CA TRP A 84 -4.92 7.32 -1.73
C TRP A 84 -4.49 7.87 -0.39
N ALA A 85 -5.34 8.65 0.27
CA ALA A 85 -5.00 9.32 1.51
C ALA A 85 -6.14 9.30 2.52
N VAL A 86 -5.76 9.35 3.79
CA VAL A 86 -6.63 9.55 4.95
C VAL A 86 -6.11 10.78 5.69
N ARG A 87 -7.04 11.56 6.21
CA ARG A 87 -6.79 12.68 7.11
C ARG A 87 -7.60 12.44 8.37
N GLU A 88 -6.94 12.35 9.51
CA GLU A 88 -7.58 12.27 10.82
C GLU A 88 -7.36 13.53 11.62
N GLU A 89 -8.43 14.03 12.25
CA GLU A 89 -8.36 15.15 13.16
C GLU A 89 -7.86 14.66 14.51
N ARG A 90 -6.76 15.25 15.00
CA ARG A 90 -6.32 15.11 16.37
C ARG A 90 -6.67 16.38 17.14
N CYS A 91 -7.54 16.22 18.13
CA CYS A 91 -7.78 17.26 19.12
C CYS A 91 -6.58 17.30 20.08
N PHE A 92 -5.72 18.31 19.93
CA PHE A 92 -4.76 18.65 20.97
C PHE A 92 -5.44 19.58 21.99
N CYS A 93 -4.97 19.60 23.23
CA CYS A 93 -5.57 20.41 24.30
C CYS A 93 -5.61 21.92 23.92
N GLY A 94 -6.80 22.43 23.57
CA GLY A 94 -7.05 23.83 23.17
C GLY A 94 -7.87 23.96 21.87
N ASP A 95 -7.95 25.18 21.31
CA ASP A 95 -8.62 25.49 20.03
C ASP A 95 -7.79 25.11 18.78
N LEU A 96 -6.67 24.38 18.95
CA LEU A 96 -5.79 23.98 17.86
C LEU A 96 -6.11 22.55 17.43
N THR A 97 -6.73 22.41 16.26
CA THR A 97 -6.91 21.12 15.58
C THR A 97 -5.65 20.82 14.77
N GLU A 98 -4.96 19.74 15.11
CA GLU A 98 -3.91 19.16 14.25
C GLU A 98 -4.50 18.04 13.40
N TYR A 99 -3.84 17.72 12.30
CA TYR A 99 -4.25 16.67 11.39
C TYR A 99 -3.11 15.68 11.20
N ASP A 100 -3.45 14.40 11.23
CA ASP A 100 -2.59 13.35 10.69
C ASP A 100 -2.98 13.09 9.25
N ASP A 101 -2.08 13.46 8.35
CA ASP A 101 -2.20 13.23 6.93
C ASP A 101 -1.30 12.06 6.52
N PHE A 102 -1.91 10.95 6.10
CA PHE A 102 -1.17 9.83 5.57
C PHE A 102 -1.71 9.43 4.21
N GLY A 103 -0.81 9.28 3.24
CA GLY A 103 -1.16 8.86 1.90
C GLY A 103 -0.14 7.92 1.29
N TYR A 104 -0.59 7.18 0.29
CA TYR A 104 0.28 6.37 -0.52
C TYR A 104 -0.10 6.41 -2.01
N LYS A 105 0.87 6.02 -2.83
CA LYS A 105 0.72 5.77 -4.25
C LYS A 105 1.47 4.48 -4.59
N TRP A 106 0.75 3.51 -5.15
CA TRP A 106 1.38 2.29 -5.66
C TRP A 106 2.10 2.59 -6.98
N LEU A 107 3.40 2.32 -7.03
CA LEU A 107 4.25 2.61 -8.19
C LEU A 107 4.41 1.43 -9.16
N GLY A 108 3.96 0.24 -8.76
CA GLY A 108 4.13 -1.00 -9.50
C GLY A 108 4.84 -2.07 -8.67
N LYS A 109 5.40 -3.06 -9.37
CA LYS A 109 6.07 -4.20 -8.74
C LYS A 109 7.40 -4.53 -9.41
N MET A 110 8.32 -5.00 -8.60
CA MET A 110 9.57 -5.64 -9.00
C MET A 110 9.32 -7.14 -9.26
N ALA A 111 10.38 -7.89 -9.53
CA ALA A 111 10.33 -9.35 -9.57
C ALA A 111 9.77 -9.94 -8.27
N ASP A 112 9.30 -11.18 -8.33
CA ASP A 112 8.77 -11.94 -7.18
C ASP A 112 7.63 -11.26 -6.41
N ASN A 113 6.87 -10.39 -7.10
CA ASN A 113 5.75 -9.62 -6.56
C ASN A 113 6.13 -8.74 -5.34
N VAL A 114 7.34 -8.16 -5.34
CA VAL A 114 7.67 -7.08 -4.40
C VAL A 114 7.04 -5.78 -4.91
N HIS A 115 6.04 -5.29 -4.19
CA HIS A 115 5.35 -4.04 -4.49
C HIS A 115 6.17 -2.86 -3.99
N VAL A 116 6.22 -1.81 -4.81
CA VAL A 116 6.86 -0.55 -4.45
C VAL A 116 5.77 0.49 -4.21
N VAL A 117 5.74 1.03 -3.00
CA VAL A 117 4.74 1.98 -2.54
C VAL A 117 5.45 3.25 -2.12
N GLU A 118 5.08 4.38 -2.73
CA GLU A 118 5.49 5.69 -2.25
C GLU A 118 4.48 6.14 -1.21
N ILE A 119 4.96 6.56 -0.04
CA ILE A 119 4.11 7.07 1.03
C ILE A 119 4.51 8.49 1.42
N GLY A 120 3.56 9.22 2.01
CA GLY A 120 3.77 10.53 2.61
C GLY A 120 3.04 10.60 3.94
N ASN A 121 3.72 11.13 4.96
CA ASN A 121 3.19 11.29 6.31
C ASN A 121 3.44 12.73 6.81
N GLY A 122 2.36 13.41 7.17
CA GLY A 122 2.37 14.66 7.94
C GLY A 122 1.70 14.43 9.29
N GLY A 123 2.51 14.28 10.35
CA GLY A 123 2.05 13.97 11.70
C GLY A 123 1.89 15.20 12.62
N GLY A 124 1.39 16.31 12.09
CA GLY A 124 1.40 17.61 12.76
C GLY A 124 2.69 18.43 12.53
N GLY A 125 2.61 19.74 12.73
CA GLY A 125 3.70 20.67 12.44
C GLY A 125 3.88 21.00 10.95
N SER A 126 5.10 21.34 10.52
CA SER A 126 5.35 21.76 9.13
C SER A 126 5.82 20.64 8.21
N GLY A 127 6.49 19.61 8.72
CA GLY A 127 7.16 18.57 7.90
C GLY A 127 6.20 17.61 7.20
N TYR A 128 6.62 17.08 6.05
CA TYR A 128 5.90 16.04 5.33
C TYR A 128 6.89 15.00 4.80
N PHE A 129 7.09 13.93 5.57
CA PHE A 129 8.13 12.95 5.31
C PHE A 129 7.66 11.89 4.33
N MET A 130 8.53 11.56 3.37
CA MET A 130 8.21 10.63 2.29
C MET A 130 9.13 9.43 2.30
N TYR A 131 8.60 8.27 1.93
CA TYR A 131 9.33 7.02 1.92
C TYR A 131 8.94 6.16 0.73
N LEU A 132 9.85 5.28 0.32
CA LEU A 132 9.52 4.07 -0.42
C LEU A 132 9.40 2.90 0.54
N VAL A 133 8.27 2.21 0.49
CA VAL A 133 8.01 0.98 1.23
C VAL A 133 7.92 -0.16 0.23
N PHE A 134 8.68 -1.22 0.52
CA PHE A 134 8.69 -2.44 -0.27
C PHE A 134 7.91 -3.50 0.48
N VAL A 135 6.86 -4.04 -0.11
CA VAL A 135 6.00 -5.03 0.55
C VAL A 135 5.75 -6.24 -0.35
N LYS A 136 5.46 -7.39 0.27
CA LYS A 136 5.04 -8.60 -0.42
C LYS A 136 3.80 -9.17 0.23
N PHE A 137 2.91 -9.73 -0.59
CA PHE A 137 1.69 -10.36 -0.10
C PHE A 137 1.81 -11.87 -0.08
N SER A 138 1.18 -12.48 0.91
CA SER A 138 1.04 -13.93 1.02
C SER A 138 -0.30 -14.29 1.65
N GLU A 139 -0.75 -15.51 1.41
CA GLU A 139 -1.87 -16.10 2.14
C GLU A 139 -1.34 -16.76 3.41
N GLY A 140 -2.10 -16.63 4.49
CA GLY A 140 -1.76 -17.19 5.79
C GLY A 140 -3.00 -17.67 6.52
N GLN A 141 -2.79 -18.22 7.72
CA GLN A 141 -3.85 -18.65 8.60
C GLN A 141 -3.52 -18.27 10.03
N THR A 142 -4.53 -17.84 10.77
CA THR A 142 -4.44 -17.61 12.22
C THR A 142 -5.57 -18.32 12.97
N MET A 143 -5.44 -18.35 14.29
CA MET A 143 -6.47 -18.81 15.21
C MET A 143 -6.94 -17.62 16.06
N TRP A 144 -8.21 -17.26 15.95
CA TRP A 144 -8.84 -16.26 16.80
C TRP A 144 -10.05 -16.87 17.50
N GLU A 145 -10.09 -16.78 18.84
CA GLU A 145 -11.18 -17.37 19.66
C GLU A 145 -11.48 -18.84 19.31
N GLY A 146 -10.42 -19.62 19.07
CA GLY A 146 -10.55 -21.05 18.72
C GLY A 146 -11.04 -21.32 17.30
N LYS A 147 -11.20 -20.30 16.45
CA LYS A 147 -11.59 -20.45 15.04
C LYS A 147 -10.42 -20.15 14.12
N LYS A 148 -10.26 -20.99 13.09
CA LYS A 148 -9.34 -20.72 11.98
C LYS A 148 -9.85 -19.54 11.16
N GLN A 149 -8.95 -18.63 10.82
CA GLN A 149 -9.22 -17.53 9.92
C GLN A 149 -8.13 -17.49 8.83
N GLU A 150 -8.56 -17.42 7.58
CA GLU A 150 -7.68 -17.15 6.44
C GLU A 150 -7.23 -15.70 6.48
N GLN A 151 -5.98 -15.45 6.11
CA GLN A 151 -5.36 -14.14 6.15
C GLN A 151 -4.79 -13.75 4.80
N LEU A 152 -4.93 -12.47 4.45
CA LEU A 152 -4.08 -11.83 3.44
C LEU A 152 -3.02 -11.00 4.17
N LEU A 153 -1.80 -11.51 4.22
CA LEU A 153 -0.70 -10.91 4.94
C LEU A 153 0.11 -9.99 4.02
N MET A 154 0.37 -8.77 4.48
CA MET A 154 1.30 -7.83 3.86
C MET A 154 2.57 -7.78 4.70
N SER A 155 3.69 -8.24 4.14
CA SER A 155 5.00 -8.27 4.81
C SER A 155 5.90 -7.15 4.31
N LEU A 156 6.58 -6.50 5.23
CA LEU A 156 7.60 -5.51 4.95
C LEU A 156 8.88 -6.20 4.46
N ILE A 157 9.38 -5.71 3.32
CA ILE A 157 10.64 -6.15 2.72
C ILE A 157 11.74 -5.10 2.94
N GLY A 158 11.39 -3.82 2.99
CA GLY A 158 12.32 -2.74 3.27
C GLY A 158 11.69 -1.37 3.20
N ILE A 159 12.42 -0.37 3.71
CA ILE A 159 12.02 1.04 3.71
C ILE A 159 13.22 1.86 3.24
N TYR A 160 12.95 2.89 2.44
CA TYR A 160 13.94 3.87 2.04
C TYR A 160 13.38 5.29 2.22
N SER A 161 14.06 6.13 2.98
CA SER A 161 13.66 7.53 3.18
C SER A 161 13.91 8.36 1.92
N LEU A 162 12.90 9.10 1.48
CA LEU A 162 12.99 10.08 0.40
C LEU A 162 13.23 11.51 0.93
N GLY A 163 13.12 11.71 2.24
CA GLY A 163 13.24 13.00 2.91
C GLY A 163 11.93 13.79 2.99
N ASP A 164 12.06 15.07 3.32
CA ASP A 164 10.92 16.00 3.47
C ASP A 164 10.45 16.55 2.12
N ARG A 165 9.15 16.38 1.81
CA ARG A 165 8.45 16.84 0.60
C ARG A 165 9.13 16.46 -0.72
N TYR A 166 9.67 15.25 -0.81
CA TYR A 166 10.25 14.75 -2.06
C TYR A 166 9.29 14.91 -3.26
N ASN A 167 9.77 15.54 -4.32
CA ASN A 167 8.99 15.73 -5.56
C ASN A 167 9.85 15.41 -6.77
N GLY A 168 10.37 14.19 -6.81
CA GLY A 168 11.13 13.68 -7.95
C GLY A 168 10.39 12.59 -8.71
N LYS A 169 11.03 12.10 -9.76
CA LYS A 169 10.52 10.96 -10.53
C LYS A 169 11.04 9.66 -9.91
N ILE A 170 10.17 8.67 -9.78
CA ILE A 170 10.56 7.31 -9.39
C ILE A 170 10.20 6.37 -10.55
N LYS A 171 11.11 5.46 -10.89
CA LYS A 171 10.88 4.41 -11.89
C LYS A 171 11.14 3.05 -11.26
N VAL A 172 10.18 2.14 -11.40
CA VAL A 172 10.26 0.75 -10.93
C VAL A 172 10.58 -0.16 -12.11
N TYR A 173 11.56 -1.03 -11.93
CA TYR A 173 11.94 -2.11 -12.85
C TYR A 173 11.88 -3.44 -12.11
N GLN A 174 12.09 -4.55 -12.81
CA GLN A 174 12.04 -5.88 -12.19
C GLN A 174 13.14 -6.11 -11.14
N ASP A 175 14.32 -5.52 -11.33
CA ASP A 175 15.52 -5.77 -10.51
C ASP A 175 15.96 -4.53 -9.69
N LYS A 176 15.37 -3.36 -9.97
CA LYS A 176 15.76 -2.11 -9.32
C LYS A 176 14.68 -1.04 -9.27
N VAL A 177 14.91 -0.06 -8.40
CA VAL A 177 14.18 1.20 -8.38
C VAL A 177 15.16 2.34 -8.63
N ILE A 178 14.79 3.24 -9.54
CA ILE A 178 15.56 4.46 -9.83
C ILE A 178 14.81 5.67 -9.26
N ILE A 179 15.46 6.36 -8.34
CA ILE A 179 14.98 7.60 -7.73
C ILE A 179 15.74 8.75 -8.37
N TYR A 180 15.04 9.67 -9.00
CA TYR A 180 15.65 10.87 -9.58
C TYR A 180 15.68 11.99 -8.53
N PRO A 181 16.56 13.00 -8.70
CA PRO A 181 16.56 14.17 -7.83
C PRO A 181 15.16 14.76 -7.65
N SER A 182 14.88 15.25 -6.45
CA SER A 182 13.69 16.06 -6.19
C SER A 182 13.75 17.33 -7.03
N LYS A 183 12.60 17.77 -7.55
CA LYS A 183 12.48 19.07 -8.24
C LYS A 183 12.77 20.25 -7.33
N TYR A 184 12.55 20.07 -6.03
CA TYR A 184 12.68 21.10 -5.01
C TYR A 184 13.50 20.57 -3.85
N GLN A 185 14.35 21.42 -3.30
CA GLN A 185 15.10 21.14 -2.07
C GLN A 185 14.39 21.84 -0.92
N PHE A 186 13.51 21.13 -0.24
CA PHE A 186 12.88 21.60 0.99
C PHE A 186 13.73 21.08 2.16
N GLY A 187 14.41 21.97 2.87
CA GLY A 187 15.12 21.67 4.12
C GLY A 187 15.99 20.40 4.10
N GLY A 188 17.20 20.48 3.53
CA GLY A 188 18.37 19.65 3.89
C GLY A 188 18.33 18.12 3.76
N GLY A 189 17.24 17.47 3.33
CA GLY A 189 17.15 15.99 3.36
C GLY A 189 16.51 15.32 2.14
N SER A 190 16.05 16.08 1.15
CA SER A 190 15.49 15.52 -0.08
C SER A 190 16.59 14.99 -1.00
N ILE A 191 16.33 13.87 -1.67
CA ILE A 191 17.26 13.26 -2.63
C ILE A 191 17.67 14.27 -3.71
N ASP A 192 18.95 14.62 -3.78
CA ASP A 192 19.53 15.65 -4.67
C ASP A 192 20.24 15.08 -5.90
N LYS A 193 20.55 13.79 -5.87
CA LYS A 193 21.20 13.03 -6.93
C LYS A 193 20.39 11.80 -7.31
N LYS A 194 20.64 11.27 -8.50
CA LYS A 194 20.02 10.02 -8.93
C LYS A 194 20.53 8.87 -8.06
N ILE A 195 19.60 8.07 -7.54
CA ILE A 195 19.89 6.87 -6.74
C ILE A 195 19.32 5.66 -7.45
N GLU A 196 20.07 4.56 -7.42
CA GLU A 196 19.63 3.25 -7.88
C GLU A 196 19.63 2.31 -6.67
N LEU A 197 18.44 1.79 -6.33
CA LEU A 197 18.28 0.77 -5.30
C LEU A 197 18.16 -0.59 -5.98
N LYS A 198 19.02 -1.53 -5.60
CA LYS A 198 18.97 -2.93 -6.06
C LYS A 198 18.46 -3.82 -4.94
N PHE A 199 17.59 -4.76 -5.27
CA PHE A 199 17.07 -5.75 -4.33
C PHE A 199 17.58 -7.16 -4.72
N PRO A 200 18.12 -7.97 -3.78
CA PRO A 200 18.16 -7.80 -2.32
C PRO A 200 19.54 -7.35 -1.80
N GLU A 201 19.81 -6.05 -1.76
CA GLU A 201 20.85 -5.48 -0.88
C GLU A 201 20.29 -4.28 -0.10
N ILE A 202 19.14 -4.48 0.57
CA ILE A 202 18.75 -3.61 1.70
C ILE A 202 19.01 -4.38 2.99
N VAL A 203 20.30 -4.57 3.30
CA VAL A 203 20.77 -4.81 4.67
C VAL A 203 21.74 -3.68 4.98
N SER A 204 21.32 -2.81 5.90
CA SER A 204 22.11 -1.78 6.59
C SER A 204 22.94 -0.82 5.72
N ARG A 205 22.37 0.34 5.41
CA ARG A 205 23.15 1.58 5.53
C ARG A 205 22.80 2.26 6.84
N GLY A 206 23.33 1.68 7.92
CA GLY A 206 23.82 2.49 9.02
C GLY A 206 25.19 3.02 8.60
N GLU A 207 25.21 4.23 8.06
CA GLU A 207 26.41 5.07 7.93
C GLU A 207 26.03 6.37 8.64
N GLY A 208 26.68 6.84 9.71
CA GLY A 208 27.85 6.42 10.45
C GLY A 208 28.13 7.43 11.57
N GLU A 209 29.09 7.07 12.42
CA GLU A 209 29.78 7.87 13.46
C GLU A 209 29.05 8.15 14.79
#